data_AF-A0A0D0VKA9-F1
#
_entry.id   AF-A0A0D0VKA9-F1
#
_cell.length_a   1.000
_cell.length_b   1.000
_cell.length_c   1.000
_cell.angle_alpha   90.00
_cell.angle_beta   90.00
_cell.angle_gamma   90.00
#
_symmetry.space_group_name_H-M   'P 1'
#
loop_
_entity.id
_entity.type
_entity.pdbx_description
1 polymer ?
#
loop_
_entity_poly.entity_id
_entity_poly.type
_entity_poly.pdbx_seq_one_letter_code
_entity_poly.pdbx_strand_id
1 'polypeptide(L)'
;MAFDQTWRSTFFATSCPPPYSAKDGWGHCSYKPDYVAMHLYTTDPDEFMSTVSTFQKTFGLPLVLSEFACYSFGTNSNPSAADVSTFMQKTISWLEKQPWLVRYAWFGAVRDSTYLYGVAETNRLMDPTGQLTNLGKQYMNGGQFL
;
A
#
# COMPACT_ATOMS: atom_id res chain seq x y z
N MET A 1 3.43 5.22 13.38
CA MET A 1 2.49 4.90 12.27
C MET A 1 3.24 4.10 11.22
N ALA A 2 2.56 3.28 10.42
CA ALA A 2 3.19 2.33 9.48
C ALA A 2 4.07 2.96 8.37
N PHE A 3 4.15 4.30 8.31
CA PHE A 3 5.04 5.07 7.45
C PHE A 3 6.33 5.59 8.13
N ASP A 4 6.54 5.35 9.43
CA ASP A 4 7.75 5.81 10.13
C ASP A 4 8.99 5.04 9.64
N GLN A 5 9.72 5.66 8.71
CA GLN A 5 10.95 5.13 8.16
C GLN A 5 12.12 5.24 9.13
N THR A 6 12.06 6.13 10.13
CA THR A 6 13.15 6.37 11.09
C THR A 6 13.28 5.21 12.06
N TRP A 7 12.16 4.78 12.65
CA TRP A 7 12.14 3.58 13.50
C TRP A 7 12.65 2.36 12.74
N ARG A 8 12.17 2.20 11.50
CA ARG A 8 12.53 1.03 10.69
C ARG A 8 14.00 1.04 10.28
N SER A 9 14.52 2.18 9.86
CA SER A 9 15.94 2.33 9.54
C SER A 9 16.81 2.03 10.77
N THR A 10 16.38 2.46 11.95
CA THR A 10 17.05 2.16 13.24
C THR A 10 17.01 0.66 13.56
N PHE A 11 15.85 0.02 13.39
CA PHE A 11 15.69 -1.42 13.55
C PHE A 11 16.67 -2.19 12.66
N PHE A 12 16.73 -1.87 11.36
CA PHE A 12 17.65 -2.52 10.43
C PHE A 12 19.12 -2.26 10.75
N ALA A 13 19.49 -1.02 11.08
CA ALA A 13 20.87 -0.68 11.45
C ALA A 13 21.32 -1.40 12.74
N THR A 14 20.38 -1.70 13.64
CA THR A 14 20.66 -2.40 14.90
C THR A 14 20.70 -3.92 14.71
N SER A 15 19.73 -4.49 13.98
CA SER A 15 19.62 -5.94 13.77
C SER A 15 20.60 -6.47 12.72
N CYS A 16 20.94 -5.66 11.73
CA CYS A 16 21.86 -5.99 10.64
C CYS A 16 22.88 -4.84 10.43
N PRO A 17 23.83 -4.64 11.37
CA PRO A 17 24.84 -3.60 11.24
C PRO A 17 25.81 -3.88 10.08
N PRO A 18 26.69 -2.93 9.72
CA PRO A 18 27.73 -3.15 8.71
C PRO A 18 28.48 -4.49 8.91
N PRO A 19 28.76 -5.23 7.82
CA PRO A 19 28.72 -4.79 6.43
C PRO A 19 27.37 -4.98 5.72
N TYR A 20 26.30 -5.40 6.40
CA TYR A 20 25.00 -5.61 5.75
C TYR A 20 24.34 -4.29 5.33
N SER A 21 23.70 -4.27 4.16
CA SER A 21 23.06 -3.07 3.63
C SER A 21 21.85 -3.39 2.74
N ALA A 22 20.95 -2.43 2.58
CA ALA A 22 19.82 -2.54 1.66
C ALA A 22 20.25 -2.75 0.20
N LYS A 23 21.41 -2.21 -0.22
CA LYS A 23 21.93 -2.37 -1.58
C LYS A 23 22.15 -3.84 -1.95
N ASP A 24 22.52 -4.65 -0.97
CA ASP A 24 22.85 -6.06 -1.13
C ASP A 24 21.73 -6.97 -0.57
N GLY A 25 20.52 -6.43 -0.39
CA GLY A 25 19.38 -7.17 0.17
C GLY A 25 19.65 -7.70 1.59
N TRP A 26 20.51 -7.01 2.35
CA TRP A 26 21.01 -7.39 3.68
C TRP A 26 21.79 -8.70 3.72
N GLY A 27 22.23 -9.23 2.56
CA GLY A 27 23.09 -10.41 2.45
C GLY A 27 22.61 -11.60 3.29
N HIS A 28 23.54 -12.19 4.04
CA HIS A 28 23.28 -13.33 4.93
C HIS A 28 22.99 -12.93 6.38
N CYS A 29 22.54 -11.68 6.65
CA CYS A 29 22.18 -11.29 8.00
C CYS A 29 21.07 -12.20 8.55
N SER A 30 21.34 -12.96 9.61
CA SER A 30 20.40 -13.92 10.20
C SER A 30 19.14 -13.26 10.79
N TYR A 31 19.16 -11.95 11.01
CA TYR A 31 18.06 -11.19 11.62
C TYR A 31 17.29 -10.35 10.60
N LYS A 32 17.64 -10.39 9.30
CA LYS A 32 16.86 -9.67 8.29
C LYS A 32 15.48 -10.31 8.15
N PRO A 33 14.39 -9.54 8.11
CA PRO A 33 13.10 -10.08 7.73
C PRO A 33 13.11 -10.50 6.26
N ASP A 34 12.24 -11.44 5.89
CA ASP A 34 12.09 -11.87 4.51
C ASP A 34 11.50 -10.77 3.63
N TYR A 35 10.57 -9.99 4.19
CA TYR A 35 9.83 -8.92 3.52
C TYR A 35 9.69 -7.69 4.41
N VAL A 36 9.47 -6.54 3.79
CA VAL A 36 9.04 -5.32 4.49
C VAL A 36 7.57 -5.03 4.18
N ALA A 37 6.83 -4.55 5.19
CA ALA A 37 5.42 -4.17 5.02
C ALA A 37 5.23 -2.65 4.94
N MET A 38 4.39 -2.15 4.05
CA MET A 38 4.11 -0.71 3.89
C MET A 38 2.60 -0.46 3.90
N HIS A 39 2.18 0.65 4.50
CA HIS A 39 0.85 1.21 4.33
C HIS A 39 0.99 2.56 3.63
N LEU A 40 0.16 2.86 2.64
CA LEU A 40 0.22 4.13 1.90
C LEU A 40 -1.15 4.67 1.55
N TYR A 41 -1.39 5.93 1.91
CA TYR A 41 -2.61 6.66 1.58
C TYR A 41 -2.18 7.97 0.90
N THR A 42 -2.48 8.08 -0.39
CA THR A 42 -2.41 9.32 -1.17
C THR A 42 -3.58 9.33 -2.16
N THR A 43 -3.89 10.49 -2.73
CA THR A 43 -4.86 10.64 -3.82
C THR A 43 -4.19 10.74 -5.20
N ASP A 44 -2.86 10.89 -5.25
CA ASP A 44 -2.09 11.00 -6.49
C ASP A 44 -1.44 9.65 -6.85
N PRO A 45 -1.81 9.02 -7.99
CA PRO A 45 -1.18 7.79 -8.45
C PRO A 45 0.33 7.91 -8.70
N ASP A 46 0.82 9.06 -9.16
CA ASP A 46 2.24 9.27 -9.45
C ASP A 46 3.04 9.39 -8.15
N GLU A 47 2.49 10.11 -7.16
CA GLU A 47 3.02 10.14 -5.80
C GLU A 47 3.06 8.72 -5.21
N PHE A 48 1.98 7.95 -5.38
CA PHE A 48 1.91 6.57 -4.92
C PHE A 48 3.06 5.72 -5.47
N MET A 49 3.20 5.68 -6.81
CA MET A 49 4.24 4.88 -7.48
C MET A 49 5.64 5.31 -7.04
N SER A 50 5.88 6.62 -6.91
CA SER A 50 7.17 7.17 -6.48
C SER A 50 7.51 6.81 -5.03
N THR A 51 6.53 6.84 -4.13
CA THR A 51 6.72 6.58 -2.70
C THR A 51 6.93 5.10 -2.44
N VAL A 52 6.14 4.22 -3.07
CA VAL A 52 6.33 2.76 -2.98
C VAL A 52 7.71 2.35 -3.53
N SER A 53 8.11 2.92 -4.68
CA SER A 53 9.43 2.64 -5.26
C SER A 53 10.57 3.12 -4.36
N THR A 54 10.44 4.31 -3.78
CA THR A 54 11.45 4.86 -2.86
C THR A 54 11.56 3.99 -1.62
N PHE A 55 10.44 3.59 -1.04
CA PHE A 55 10.40 2.72 0.13
C PHE A 55 11.08 1.37 -0.14
N GLN A 56 10.76 0.73 -1.27
CA GLN A 56 11.39 -0.54 -1.62
C GLN A 56 12.91 -0.39 -1.78
N LYS A 57 13.38 0.69 -2.43
CA LYS A 57 14.82 0.97 -2.58
C LYS A 57 15.51 1.24 -1.24
N THR A 58 14.87 1.98 -0.35
CA THR A 58 15.40 2.32 0.98
C THR A 58 15.68 1.07 1.81
N PHE A 59 14.81 0.06 1.75
CA PHE A 59 14.95 -1.15 2.56
C PHE A 59 15.53 -2.35 1.79
N GLY A 60 15.54 -2.35 0.45
CA GLY A 60 16.23 -3.36 -0.36
C GLY A 60 15.65 -4.79 -0.26
N LEU A 61 14.47 -4.95 0.33
CA LEU A 61 13.79 -6.24 0.51
C LEU A 61 12.52 -6.29 -0.34
N PRO A 62 11.99 -7.48 -0.66
CA PRO A 62 10.68 -7.59 -1.30
C PRO A 62 9.59 -6.99 -0.41
N LEU A 63 8.56 -6.44 -1.05
CA LEU A 63 7.55 -5.59 -0.40
C LEU A 63 6.20 -6.29 -0.27
N VAL A 64 5.57 -6.14 0.89
CA VAL A 64 4.13 -6.37 1.09
C VAL A 64 3.46 -5.02 1.31
N LEU A 65 2.60 -4.59 0.38
CA LEU A 65 1.78 -3.38 0.56
C LEU A 65 0.48 -3.76 1.27
N SER A 66 0.52 -3.90 2.58
CA SER A 66 -0.57 -4.49 3.38
C SER A 66 -1.81 -3.61 3.51
N GLU A 67 -1.68 -2.30 3.28
CA GLU A 67 -2.83 -1.38 3.18
C GLU A 67 -2.54 -0.25 2.20
N PHE A 68 -3.48 0.02 1.31
CA PHE A 68 -3.51 1.27 0.54
C PHE A 68 -4.92 1.63 0.09
N ALA A 69 -5.18 2.92 -0.08
CA ALA A 69 -6.43 3.45 -0.62
C ALA A 69 -6.21 4.85 -1.21
N CYS A 70 -7.17 5.31 -2.03
CA CYS A 70 -7.19 6.68 -2.54
C CYS A 70 -7.73 7.60 -1.44
N TYR A 71 -6.82 8.15 -0.62
CA TYR A 71 -7.16 9.02 0.50
C TYR A 71 -5.91 9.76 0.98
N SER A 72 -6.06 10.94 1.59
CA SER A 72 -4.93 11.66 2.20
C SER A 72 -5.29 12.13 3.61
N PHE A 73 -4.67 11.51 4.62
CA PHE A 73 -4.88 11.87 6.02
C PHE A 73 -4.32 13.27 6.32
N GLY A 74 -5.02 14.02 7.19
CA GLY A 74 -4.63 15.38 7.56
C GLY A 74 -5.00 16.44 6.51
N THR A 75 -5.56 16.01 5.38
CA THR A 75 -6.26 16.89 4.43
C THR A 75 -7.76 16.58 4.53
N ASN A 76 -8.64 17.54 4.21
CA ASN A 76 -10.08 17.28 4.11
C ASN A 76 -10.40 16.48 2.81
N SER A 77 -9.66 15.40 2.57
CA SER A 77 -9.72 14.56 1.37
C SER A 77 -11.08 13.86 1.29
N ASN A 78 -11.74 13.98 0.15
CA ASN A 78 -12.98 13.26 -0.14
C ASN A 78 -13.06 12.95 -1.64
N PRO A 79 -12.23 12.02 -2.15
CA PRO A 79 -12.14 11.76 -3.58
C PRO A 79 -13.44 11.17 -4.11
N SER A 80 -13.81 11.58 -5.33
CA SER A 80 -15.00 11.06 -5.98
C SER A 80 -14.84 9.57 -6.32
N ALA A 81 -15.95 8.84 -6.49
CA ALA A 81 -15.88 7.44 -6.89
C ALA A 81 -15.12 7.22 -8.21
N ALA A 82 -15.18 8.18 -9.13
CA ALA A 82 -14.44 8.13 -10.40
C ALA A 82 -12.93 8.30 -10.18
N ASP A 83 -12.52 9.21 -9.28
CA ASP A 83 -11.11 9.40 -8.92
C ASP A 83 -10.55 8.17 -8.22
N VAL A 84 -11.30 7.58 -7.28
CA VAL A 84 -10.91 6.34 -6.59
C VAL A 84 -10.77 5.18 -7.57
N SER A 85 -11.73 5.02 -8.48
CA SER A 85 -11.69 3.98 -9.53
C SER A 85 -10.47 4.15 -10.45
N THR A 86 -10.16 5.38 -10.86
CA THR A 86 -8.97 5.70 -11.68
C THR A 86 -7.67 5.44 -10.92
N PHE A 87 -7.62 5.84 -9.65
CA PHE A 87 -6.47 5.59 -8.78
C PHE A 87 -6.22 4.09 -8.62
N MET A 88 -7.25 3.30 -8.32
CA MET A 88 -7.16 1.83 -8.22
C MET A 88 -6.61 1.23 -9.52
N GLN A 89 -7.16 1.64 -10.67
CA GLN A 89 -6.72 1.11 -11.95
C GLN A 89 -5.24 1.39 -12.21
N LYS A 90 -4.79 2.63 -12.02
CA LYS A 90 -3.39 3.03 -12.27
C LYS A 90 -2.44 2.31 -11.32
N THR A 91 -2.75 2.33 -10.02
CA THR A 91 -1.87 1.76 -8.99
C THR A 91 -1.77 0.25 -9.09
N ILE A 92 -2.88 -0.48 -9.23
CA ILE A 92 -2.86 -1.94 -9.38
C ILE A 92 -2.17 -2.36 -10.68
N SER A 93 -2.47 -1.69 -11.81
CA SER A 93 -1.80 -1.99 -13.09
C SER A 93 -0.29 -1.79 -13.03
N TRP A 94 0.19 -0.90 -12.17
CA TRP A 94 1.61 -0.71 -11.93
C TRP A 94 2.17 -1.75 -10.96
N LEU A 95 1.49 -2.03 -9.84
CA LEU A 95 1.90 -3.01 -8.82
C LEU A 95 2.11 -4.41 -9.43
N GLU A 96 1.21 -4.84 -10.33
CA GLU A 96 1.29 -6.13 -11.04
C GLU A 96 2.55 -6.28 -11.91
N LYS A 97 3.23 -5.18 -12.25
CA LYS A 97 4.45 -5.18 -13.06
C LYS A 97 5.73 -5.20 -12.21
N GLN A 98 5.61 -5.14 -10.88
CA GLN A 98 6.76 -5.01 -9.99
C GLN A 98 7.23 -6.40 -9.51
N PRO A 99 8.40 -6.90 -9.98
CA PRO A 99 8.86 -8.25 -9.62
C PRO A 99 9.27 -8.38 -8.14
N TRP A 100 9.53 -7.26 -7.47
CA TRP A 100 9.90 -7.19 -6.05
C TRP A 100 8.67 -7.08 -5.13
N LEU A 101 7.47 -6.91 -5.68
CA LEU A 101 6.24 -6.85 -4.90
C LEU A 101 5.72 -8.27 -4.67
N VAL A 102 5.53 -8.62 -3.41
CA VAL A 102 5.05 -9.94 -2.99
C VAL A 102 3.53 -9.97 -3.03
N ARG A 103 2.87 -9.01 -2.36
CA ARG A 103 1.41 -8.87 -2.27
C ARG A 103 1.03 -7.42 -2.02
N TYR A 104 -0.21 -7.09 -2.37
CA TYR A 104 -0.86 -5.84 -1.99
C TYR A 104 -2.27 -6.11 -1.45
N ALA A 105 -2.82 -5.19 -0.65
CA ALA A 105 -4.19 -5.27 -0.17
C ALA A 105 -4.82 -3.87 -0.09
N TRP A 106 -5.92 -3.68 -0.82
CA TRP A 106 -6.71 -2.45 -0.77
C TRP A 106 -7.46 -2.34 0.56
N PHE A 107 -7.42 -1.16 1.18
CA PHE A 107 -8.17 -0.87 2.40
C PHE A 107 -9.58 -0.38 2.07
N GLY A 108 -10.60 -1.16 2.45
CA GLY A 108 -12.00 -0.83 2.20
C GLY A 108 -12.99 -1.99 2.22
N ALA A 109 -12.56 -3.21 2.49
CA ALA A 109 -13.44 -4.38 2.63
C ALA A 109 -14.21 -4.37 3.97
N VAL A 110 -15.15 -3.43 4.14
CA VAL A 110 -15.91 -3.22 5.38
C VAL A 110 -17.40 -3.03 5.12
N ARG A 111 -18.25 -3.61 6.00
CA ARG A 111 -19.72 -3.44 5.98
C ARG A 111 -20.19 -2.21 6.76
N ASP A 112 -19.53 -1.93 7.88
CA ASP A 112 -19.82 -0.77 8.71
C ASP A 112 -18.75 0.30 8.45
N SER A 113 -19.18 1.51 8.10
CA SER A 113 -18.28 2.61 7.72
C SER A 113 -17.45 3.12 8.90
N THR A 114 -17.80 2.79 10.14
CA THR A 114 -16.94 3.06 11.31
C THR A 114 -15.58 2.35 11.20
N TYR A 115 -15.51 1.20 10.53
CA TYR A 115 -14.25 0.48 10.28
C TYR A 115 -13.44 1.00 9.09
N LEU A 116 -13.86 2.10 8.45
CA LEU A 116 -12.99 2.85 7.55
C LEU A 116 -12.00 3.76 8.28
N TYR A 117 -12.16 3.95 9.59
CA TYR A 117 -11.26 4.75 10.42
C TYR A 117 -10.93 6.14 9.82
N GLY A 118 -11.94 6.77 9.22
CA GLY A 118 -11.84 8.10 8.61
C GLY A 118 -11.48 8.12 7.12
N VAL A 119 -11.18 6.97 6.49
CA VAL A 119 -11.04 6.88 5.02
C VAL A 119 -12.39 7.11 4.35
N ALA A 120 -12.42 7.85 3.23
CA ALA A 120 -13.66 8.16 2.52
C ALA A 120 -14.41 6.89 2.06
N GLU A 121 -15.75 6.88 2.21
CA GLU A 121 -16.61 5.75 1.87
C GLU A 121 -16.53 5.32 0.39
N THR A 122 -16.09 6.22 -0.49
CA THR A 122 -15.83 5.93 -1.91
C THR A 122 -14.76 4.86 -2.11
N ASN A 123 -13.94 4.53 -1.10
CA ASN A 123 -12.97 3.44 -1.11
C ASN A 123 -13.54 2.08 -0.72
N ARG A 124 -14.81 1.97 -0.32
CA ARG A 124 -15.41 0.70 0.13
C ARG A 124 -15.49 -0.32 -1.00
N LEU A 125 -15.04 -1.53 -0.72
CA LEU A 125 -15.20 -2.71 -1.59
C LEU A 125 -16.52 -3.45 -1.33
N MET A 126 -17.14 -3.22 -0.17
CA MET A 126 -18.34 -3.92 0.28
C MET A 126 -19.38 -2.92 0.80
N ASP A 127 -20.64 -3.14 0.47
CA ASP A 127 -21.77 -2.37 0.98
C ASP A 127 -22.23 -2.86 2.38
N PRO A 128 -23.16 -2.18 3.05
CA PRO A 128 -23.63 -2.60 4.38
C PRO A 128 -24.27 -4.00 4.45
N THR A 129 -24.75 -4.53 3.33
CA THR A 129 -25.36 -5.86 3.25
C THR A 129 -24.34 -6.97 3.03
N GLY A 130 -23.09 -6.62 2.74
CA GLY A 130 -22.03 -7.58 2.45
C GLY A 130 -21.78 -7.80 0.97
N GLN A 131 -22.47 -7.08 0.08
CA GLN A 131 -22.32 -7.23 -1.36
C GLN A 131 -21.18 -6.35 -1.90
N LEU A 132 -20.56 -6.78 -3.02
CA LEU A 132 -19.51 -5.99 -3.67
C LEU A 132 -20.08 -4.67 -4.21
N THR A 133 -19.41 -3.57 -3.89
CA THR A 133 -19.64 -2.27 -4.55
C THR A 133 -19.11 -2.32 -5.99
N ASN A 134 -19.33 -1.27 -6.79
CA ASN A 134 -18.72 -1.16 -8.12
C ASN A 134 -17.19 -1.18 -8.03
N LEU A 135 -16.61 -0.51 -7.03
CA LEU A 135 -15.17 -0.56 -6.77
C LEU A 135 -14.72 -1.95 -6.32
N GLY A 136 -15.51 -2.64 -5.48
CA GLY A 136 -15.26 -4.02 -5.08
C GLY A 136 -15.19 -4.98 -6.26
N LYS A 137 -16.12 -4.85 -7.20
CA LYS A 137 -16.13 -5.62 -8.45
C LYS A 137 -14.91 -5.30 -9.32
N GLN A 138 -14.52 -4.02 -9.43
CA GLN A 138 -13.29 -3.61 -10.13
C GLN A 138 -12.03 -4.22 -9.50
N TYR A 139 -11.93 -4.21 -8.17
CA TYR A 139 -10.80 -4.81 -7.46
C TYR A 139 -10.68 -6.31 -7.73
N MET A 140 -11.81 -7.03 -7.69
CA MET A 140 -11.88 -8.45 -8.05
C MET A 140 -11.53 -8.73 -9.53
N ASN A 141 -11.66 -7.73 -10.41
CA ASN A 141 -11.28 -7.78 -11.81
C ASN A 141 -9.82 -7.32 -12.05
N GLY A 142 -8.93 -7.48 -11.06
CA GLY A 142 -7.52 -7.07 -11.18
C GLY A 142 -7.33 -5.55 -11.29
N GLY A 143 -8.25 -4.77 -10.71
CA GLY A 143 -8.23 -3.31 -10.73
C GLY A 143 -8.64 -2.68 -12.07
N GLN A 144 -9.00 -3.48 -13.08
CA GLN A 144 -9.43 -2.97 -14.39
C GLN A 144 -10.89 -2.50 -14.35
N PHE A 145 -11.18 -1.43 -15.09
CA PHE A 145 -12.55 -0.93 -15.24
C PHE A 145 -13.51 -2.05 -15.69
N LEU A 146 -14.76 -1.96 -15.22
CA LEU A 146 -15.86 -2.86 -15.58
C LEU A 146 -16.58 -2.37 -16.83
#